data_AF-A0A960V3T1-F1
#
_entry.id   AF-A0A960V3T1-F1
#
_cell.length_a   1.000
_cell.length_b   1.000
_cell.length_c   1.000
_cell.angle_alpha   90.00
_cell.angle_beta   90.00
_cell.angle_gamma   90.00
#
_symmetry.space_group_name_H-M   'P 1'
#
loop_
_entity.id
_entity.type
_entity.pdbx_description
1 polymer ?
#
loop_
_entity_poly.entity_id
_entity_poly.type
_entity_poly.pdbx_seq_one_letter_code
_entity_poly.pdbx_strand_id
1 'polypeptide(L)'
;MGAATTPKNWWSISSRLVLILFAIALVIFGIYDTITDFRLEGITADFFAELAFVLISLHYIAINFYRIALHKKTIRSLQTENFKLGTDYSALKERTRLLRNNYRQEIQLQFSKWSLTASETSIGFLLLRGFAFQQIAGLLNKSERTVRTQAISIYEKSGLGSRSEFAGFFMEALFEMEDEESFFD
;
A
#
# COMPACT_ATOMS: atom_id res chain seq x y z
N MET A 1 4.21 -0.51 10.84
CA MET A 1 3.48 0.65 10.28
C MET A 1 2.10 0.15 9.88
N GLY A 2 1.13 0.30 10.77
CA GLY A 2 -0.21 -0.28 10.65
C GLY A 2 -1.10 0.57 9.75
N ALA A 3 -1.73 -0.07 8.77
CA ALA A 3 -2.77 0.55 7.96
C ALA A 3 -3.96 0.91 8.87
N ALA A 4 -4.27 2.20 8.97
CA ALA A 4 -5.48 2.67 9.62
C ALA A 4 -6.69 2.23 8.78
N THR A 5 -7.30 1.10 9.15
CA THR A 5 -8.59 0.69 8.62
C THR A 5 -9.65 1.58 9.27
N THR A 6 -10.14 2.56 8.53
CA THR A 6 -11.33 3.31 8.94
C THR A 6 -12.48 2.32 9.12
N PRO A 7 -13.14 2.27 10.30
CA PRO A 7 -14.17 1.28 10.55
C PRO A 7 -15.33 1.51 9.58
N LYS A 8 -15.68 0.46 8.84
CA LYS A 8 -16.83 0.44 7.93
C LYS A 8 -18.08 0.79 8.73
N ASN A 9 -18.56 2.02 8.58
CA ASN A 9 -19.67 2.58 9.34
C ASN A 9 -21.02 2.06 8.82
N TRP A 10 -21.30 0.78 9.06
CA TRP A 10 -22.57 0.11 8.73
C TRP A 10 -23.80 0.89 9.21
N TRP A 11 -23.66 1.62 10.32
CA TRP A 11 -24.66 2.55 10.85
C TRP A 11 -25.09 3.64 9.86
N SER A 12 -24.23 4.13 8.96
CA SER A 12 -24.57 5.24 8.04
C SER A 12 -25.35 4.79 6.79
N ILE A 13 -25.11 3.55 6.33
CA ILE A 13 -25.77 2.99 5.14
C ILE A 13 -27.13 2.42 5.55
N SER A 14 -27.16 1.66 6.64
CA SER A 14 -28.42 1.10 7.18
C SER A 14 -29.37 2.21 7.62
N SER A 15 -28.90 3.29 8.25
CA SER A 15 -29.76 4.43 8.60
C SER A 15 -30.36 5.13 7.39
N ARG A 16 -29.60 5.31 6.30
CA ARG A 16 -30.12 5.92 5.06
C ARG A 16 -31.17 5.05 4.38
N LEU A 17 -31.01 3.72 4.38
CA LEU A 17 -32.02 2.80 3.85
C LEU A 17 -33.30 2.85 4.68
N VAL A 18 -33.17 2.87 6.01
CA VAL A 18 -34.31 3.03 6.92
C VAL A 18 -35.04 4.35 6.68
N LEU A 19 -34.33 5.46 6.50
CA LEU A 19 -34.92 6.77 6.21
C LEU A 19 -35.64 6.81 4.85
N ILE A 20 -35.09 6.16 3.81
CA ILE A 20 -35.73 6.08 2.50
C ILE A 20 -37.01 5.24 2.58
N LEU A 21 -36.95 4.09 3.25
CA LEU A 21 -38.12 3.23 3.44
C LEU A 21 -39.22 3.92 4.25
N PHE A 22 -38.84 4.65 5.30
CA PHE A 22 -39.75 5.45 6.11
C PHE A 22 -40.40 6.59 5.28
N ALA A 23 -39.62 7.30 4.46
CA ALA A 23 -40.15 8.32 3.56
C ALA A 23 -41.13 7.74 2.52
N ILE A 24 -40.85 6.54 1.99
CA ILE A 24 -41.78 5.85 1.08
C ILE A 24 -43.09 5.50 1.80
N ALA A 25 -43.03 5.02 3.04
CA ALA A 25 -44.22 4.72 3.83
C ALA A 25 -45.07 5.98 4.09
N LEU A 26 -44.43 7.12 4.40
CA LEU A 26 -45.12 8.40 4.56
C LEU A 26 -45.78 8.88 3.26
N VAL A 27 -45.14 8.67 2.10
CA VAL A 27 -45.74 9.00 0.80
C VAL A 27 -46.98 8.14 0.54
N ILE A 28 -46.91 6.83 0.82
CA ILE A 28 -48.05 5.92 0.64
C ILE A 28 -49.21 6.32 1.55
N PHE A 29 -48.92 6.63 2.81
CA PHE A 29 -49.90 7.11 3.78
C PHE A 29 -50.54 8.43 3.35
N GLY A 30 -49.74 9.43 2.97
CA GLY A 30 -50.26 10.72 2.51
C GLY A 30 -51.10 10.61 1.23
N ILE A 31 -50.76 9.71 0.29
CA ILE A 31 -51.60 9.45 -0.89
C ILE A 31 -52.95 8.84 -0.49
N TYR A 32 -52.97 7.94 0.50
CA TYR A 32 -54.19 7.31 0.97
C TYR A 32 -55.15 8.33 1.62
N ASP A 33 -54.62 9.22 2.45
CA ASP A 33 -55.39 10.29 3.09
C ASP A 33 -55.93 11.26 2.03
N THR A 34 -55.08 11.70 1.09
CA THR A 34 -55.48 12.63 0.02
C THR A 34 -56.61 12.08 -0.87
N ILE A 35 -56.61 10.77 -1.14
CA ILE A 35 -57.68 10.11 -1.90
C ILE A 35 -58.97 10.04 -1.07
N THR A 36 -58.84 9.80 0.24
CA THR A 36 -59.97 9.67 1.16
C THR A 36 -60.67 11.01 1.34
N ASP A 37 -59.92 12.09 1.57
CA ASP A 37 -60.44 13.44 1.70
C ASP A 37 -61.12 13.92 0.42
N PHE A 38 -60.48 13.69 -0.73
CA PHE A 38 -61.08 14.04 -2.02
C PHE A 38 -62.40 13.31 -2.27
N ARG A 39 -62.54 12.06 -1.80
CA ARG A 39 -63.76 11.26 -1.98
C ARG A 39 -64.87 11.63 -0.99
N LEU A 40 -64.53 12.01 0.23
CA LEU A 40 -65.50 12.30 1.29
C LEU A 40 -65.93 13.77 1.32
N GLU A 41 -64.98 14.69 1.20
CA GLU A 41 -65.18 16.12 1.42
C GLU A 41 -64.92 16.96 0.16
N GLY A 42 -64.28 16.38 -0.85
CA GLY A 42 -63.96 17.05 -2.11
C GLY A 42 -62.70 17.91 -2.00
N ILE A 43 -62.67 19.05 -2.69
CA ILE A 43 -61.50 19.93 -2.70
C ILE A 43 -61.63 20.96 -1.57
N THR A 44 -61.05 20.64 -0.41
CA THR A 44 -61.01 21.48 0.79
C THR A 44 -59.58 21.96 1.07
N ALA A 45 -59.37 22.77 2.12
CA ALA A 45 -58.04 23.22 2.53
C ALA A 45 -57.14 22.06 2.99
N ASP A 46 -57.72 21.04 3.61
CA ASP A 46 -57.00 19.86 4.12
C ASP A 46 -56.40 19.03 2.98
N PHE A 47 -57.15 18.86 1.87
CA PHE A 47 -56.63 18.25 0.63
C PHE A 47 -55.35 18.92 0.12
N PHE A 48 -55.28 20.26 0.15
CA PHE A 48 -54.08 20.99 -0.29
C PHE A 48 -52.90 20.82 0.68
N ALA A 49 -53.16 20.72 1.99
CA ALA A 49 -52.13 20.50 3.00
C ALA A 49 -51.48 19.12 2.85
N GLU A 50 -52.28 18.07 2.62
CA GLU A 50 -51.78 16.71 2.42
C GLU A 50 -51.07 16.55 1.08
N LEU A 51 -51.59 17.15 0.02
CA LEU A 51 -50.91 17.20 -1.27
C LEU A 51 -49.52 17.86 -1.14
N ALA A 52 -49.41 18.94 -0.38
CA ALA A 52 -48.13 19.59 -0.12
C ALA A 52 -47.17 18.67 0.65
N PHE A 53 -47.66 17.89 1.62
CA PHE A 53 -46.87 16.91 2.36
C PHE A 53 -46.30 15.80 1.46
N VAL A 54 -47.10 15.27 0.54
CA VAL A 54 -46.67 14.28 -0.46
C VAL A 54 -45.59 14.87 -1.38
N LEU A 55 -45.76 16.11 -1.85
CA LEU A 55 -44.79 16.78 -2.72
C LEU A 55 -43.44 17.03 -2.02
N ILE A 56 -43.46 17.46 -0.76
CA ILE A 56 -42.24 17.67 0.04
C ILE A 56 -41.48 16.33 0.23
N SER A 57 -42.21 15.25 0.48
CA SER A 57 -41.64 13.92 0.67
C SER A 57 -41.00 13.38 -0.62
N LEU A 58 -41.64 13.57 -1.77
CA LEU A 58 -41.07 13.25 -3.07
C LEU A 58 -39.82 14.07 -3.37
N HIS A 59 -39.83 15.37 -3.05
CA HIS A 59 -38.68 16.25 -3.22
C HIS A 59 -37.48 15.78 -2.39
N TYR A 60 -37.71 15.37 -1.14
CA TYR A 60 -36.68 14.80 -0.27
C TYR A 60 -36.04 13.52 -0.84
N ILE A 61 -36.85 12.61 -1.39
CA ILE A 61 -36.37 11.37 -2.02
C ILE A 61 -35.51 11.69 -3.24
N ALA A 62 -35.94 12.65 -4.08
CA ALA A 62 -35.20 13.06 -5.28
C ALA A 62 -33.80 13.60 -4.95
N ILE A 63 -33.68 14.46 -3.92
CA ILE A 63 -32.39 15.00 -3.47
C ILE A 63 -31.47 13.86 -3.00
N ASN A 64 -31.98 12.92 -2.22
CA ASN A 64 -31.19 11.80 -1.73
C ASN A 64 -30.69 10.91 -2.88
N PHE A 65 -31.55 10.64 -3.87
CA PHE A 65 -31.15 9.89 -5.06
C PHE A 65 -30.05 10.61 -5.85
N TYR A 66 -30.19 11.92 -6.07
CA TYR A 66 -29.19 12.73 -6.76
C TYR A 66 -27.83 12.72 -6.04
N ARG A 67 -27.82 12.86 -4.71
CA ARG A 67 -26.58 12.78 -3.90
C ARG A 67 -25.91 11.42 -4.02
N ILE A 68 -26.68 10.33 -3.94
CA ILE A 68 -26.16 8.97 -4.09
C ILE A 68 -25.56 8.77 -5.49
N ALA A 69 -26.21 9.29 -6.54
CA ALA A 69 -25.72 9.22 -7.91
C ALA A 69 -24.39 9.95 -8.10
N LEU A 70 -24.22 11.13 -7.50
CA LEU A 70 -22.97 11.89 -7.56
C LEU A 70 -21.82 11.20 -6.81
N HIS A 71 -22.06 10.69 -5.60
CA HIS A 71 -21.02 10.08 -4.78
C HIS A 71 -20.48 8.75 -5.34
N LYS A 72 -21.24 8.05 -6.19
CA LYS A 72 -20.77 6.81 -6.85
C LYS A 72 -19.56 7.05 -7.76
N LYS A 73 -19.41 8.25 -8.35
CA LYS A 73 -18.27 8.58 -9.21
C LYS A 73 -16.97 8.73 -8.40
N THR A 74 -17.03 9.47 -7.29
CA THR A 74 -15.89 9.69 -6.39
C THR A 74 -15.41 8.39 -5.74
N ILE A 75 -16.34 7.51 -5.34
CA ILE A 75 -15.96 6.22 -4.75
C ILE A 75 -15.21 5.34 -5.76
N ARG A 76 -15.68 5.28 -7.03
CA ARG A 76 -15.00 4.50 -8.07
C ARG A 76 -13.60 5.05 -8.36
N SER A 77 -13.44 6.36 -8.49
CA SER A 77 -12.13 6.95 -8.77
C SER A 77 -11.13 6.68 -7.64
N LEU A 78 -11.56 6.81 -6.38
CA LEU A 78 -10.73 6.50 -5.21
C LEU A 78 -10.35 5.01 -5.14
N GLN A 79 -11.26 4.11 -5.51
CA GLN A 79 -10.96 2.68 -5.57
C GLN A 79 -9.96 2.34 -6.68
N THR A 80 -10.10 2.96 -7.85
CA THR A 80 -9.15 2.78 -8.97
C THR A 80 -7.76 3.32 -8.61
N GLU A 81 -7.68 4.47 -7.95
CA GLU A 81 -6.42 5.06 -7.50
C GLU A 81 -5.73 4.19 -6.44
N ASN A 82 -6.47 3.72 -5.43
CA ASN A 82 -5.92 2.79 -4.43
C ASN A 82 -5.43 1.47 -5.06
N PHE A 83 -6.17 0.94 -6.04
CA PHE A 83 -5.77 -0.28 -6.73
C PHE A 83 -4.47 -0.08 -7.52
N LYS A 84 -4.36 1.02 -8.28
CA LYS A 84 -3.15 1.38 -9.04
C LYS A 84 -1.94 1.58 -8.13
N LEU A 85 -2.10 2.32 -7.03
CA LEU A 85 -1.03 2.50 -6.05
C LEU A 85 -0.57 1.16 -5.46
N GLY A 86 -1.51 0.24 -5.20
CA GLY A 86 -1.19 -1.10 -4.71
C GLY A 86 -0.42 -1.94 -5.74
N THR A 87 -0.82 -1.90 -7.01
CA THR A 87 -0.14 -2.62 -8.09
C THR A 87 1.26 -2.05 -8.33
N ASP A 88 1.40 -0.72 -8.38
CA ASP A 88 2.68 -0.06 -8.63
C ASP A 88 3.67 -0.32 -7.49
N TYR A 89 3.19 -0.26 -6.24
CA TYR A 89 4.01 -0.61 -5.07
C TYR A 89 4.48 -2.07 -5.13
N SER A 90 3.61 -3.01 -5.52
CA SER A 90 3.98 -4.41 -5.64
C SER A 90 5.00 -4.66 -6.76
N ALA A 91 4.83 -4.00 -7.90
CA ALA A 91 5.75 -4.08 -9.03
C ALA A 91 7.12 -3.50 -8.68
N LEU A 92 7.17 -2.33 -8.05
CA LEU A 92 8.41 -1.73 -7.57
C LEU A 92 9.12 -2.64 -6.56
N LYS A 93 8.36 -3.20 -5.60
CA LYS A 93 8.90 -4.11 -4.60
C LYS A 93 9.51 -5.37 -5.23
N GLU A 94 8.87 -5.96 -6.24
CA GLU A 94 9.42 -7.11 -6.95
C GLU A 94 10.66 -6.73 -7.77
N ARG A 95 10.67 -5.58 -8.47
CA ARG A 95 11.88 -5.09 -9.17
C ARG A 95 13.05 -4.93 -8.20
N THR A 96 12.85 -4.25 -7.07
CA THR A 96 13.88 -4.09 -6.04
C THR A 96 14.35 -5.44 -5.48
N ARG A 97 13.44 -6.41 -5.34
CA ARG A 97 13.77 -7.76 -4.85
C ARG A 97 14.64 -8.51 -5.86
N LEU A 98 14.33 -8.45 -7.15
CA LEU A 98 15.10 -9.09 -8.20
C LEU A 98 16.51 -8.49 -8.28
N LEU A 99 16.63 -7.16 -8.35
CA LEU A 99 17.92 -6.47 -8.36
C LEU A 99 18.79 -6.83 -7.14
N ARG A 100 18.19 -6.82 -5.94
CA ARG A 100 18.89 -7.22 -4.70
C ARG A 100 19.37 -8.67 -4.76
N ASN A 101 18.55 -9.58 -5.26
CA ASN A 101 18.91 -10.99 -5.35
C ASN A 101 20.03 -11.21 -6.36
N ASN A 102 19.95 -10.59 -7.54
CA ASN A 102 20.96 -10.66 -8.58
C ASN A 102 22.31 -10.14 -8.06
N TYR A 103 22.32 -8.95 -7.45
CA TYR A 103 23.54 -8.39 -6.87
C TYR A 103 24.13 -9.27 -5.76
N ARG A 104 23.28 -9.84 -4.89
CA ARG A 104 23.73 -10.78 -3.86
C ARG A 104 24.35 -12.04 -4.46
N GLN A 105 23.78 -12.54 -5.55
CA GLN A 105 24.30 -13.70 -6.26
C GLN A 105 25.67 -13.38 -6.87
N GLU A 106 25.85 -12.19 -7.44
CA GLU A 106 27.15 -11.78 -8.00
C GLU A 106 28.23 -11.67 -6.91
N ILE A 107 27.92 -11.07 -5.76
CA ILE A 107 28.83 -11.08 -4.60
C ILE A 107 29.23 -12.51 -4.23
N GLN A 108 28.26 -13.43 -4.20
CA GLN A 108 28.52 -14.81 -3.80
C GLN A 108 29.35 -15.57 -4.84
N LEU A 109 29.14 -15.33 -6.14
CA LEU A 109 29.98 -15.85 -7.21
C LEU A 109 31.41 -15.33 -7.08
N GLN A 110 31.58 -14.03 -6.81
CA GLN A 110 32.90 -13.44 -6.62
C GLN A 110 33.62 -14.00 -5.39
N PHE A 111 32.92 -14.17 -4.27
CA PHE A 111 33.47 -14.82 -3.08
C PHE A 111 33.89 -16.27 -3.36
N SER A 112 33.13 -16.99 -4.19
CA SER A 112 33.50 -18.33 -4.64
C SER A 112 34.75 -18.31 -5.53
N LYS A 113 34.90 -17.35 -6.43
CA LYS A 113 36.10 -17.19 -7.27
C LYS A 113 37.35 -16.95 -6.41
N TRP A 114 37.24 -16.15 -5.35
CA TRP A 114 38.30 -15.94 -4.36
C TRP A 114 38.48 -17.10 -3.38
N SER A 115 37.73 -18.20 -3.55
CA SER A 115 37.81 -19.39 -2.69
C SER A 115 37.65 -19.06 -1.19
N LEU A 116 36.75 -18.13 -0.87
CA LEU A 116 36.44 -17.79 0.53
C LEU A 116 35.72 -18.96 1.21
N THR A 117 36.12 -19.26 2.44
CA THR A 117 35.43 -20.23 3.29
C THR A 117 34.05 -19.71 3.72
N ALA A 118 33.19 -20.58 4.24
CA ALA A 118 31.88 -20.18 4.78
C ALA A 118 31.99 -19.12 5.90
N SER A 119 33.04 -19.23 6.71
CA SER A 119 33.36 -18.27 7.78
C SER A 119 33.75 -16.91 7.21
N GLU A 120 34.64 -16.90 6.22
CA GLU A 120 35.10 -15.68 5.55
C GLU A 120 33.99 -15.02 4.74
N THR A 121 33.13 -15.80 4.09
CA THR A 121 31.94 -15.30 3.37
C THR A 121 31.02 -14.52 4.30
N SER A 122 30.77 -15.05 5.51
CA SER A 122 29.94 -14.39 6.51
C SER A 122 30.54 -13.05 6.97
N ILE A 123 31.86 -13.01 7.16
CA ILE A 123 32.60 -11.79 7.50
C ILE A 123 32.58 -10.81 6.31
N GLY A 124 32.87 -11.27 5.10
CA GLY A 124 32.89 -10.46 3.87
C GLY A 124 31.58 -9.72 3.65
N PHE A 125 30.44 -10.41 3.77
CA PHE A 125 29.12 -9.75 3.69
C PHE A 125 28.94 -8.65 4.75
N LEU A 126 29.42 -8.85 5.98
CA LEU A 126 29.30 -7.84 7.03
C LEU A 126 30.28 -6.67 6.82
N LEU A 127 31.46 -6.93 6.23
CA LEU A 127 32.40 -5.88 5.86
C LEU A 127 31.83 -4.96 4.79
N LEU A 128 31.20 -5.51 3.74
CA LEU A 128 30.50 -4.76 2.70
C LEU A 128 29.35 -3.93 3.26
N ARG A 129 28.67 -4.43 4.29
CA ARG A 129 27.59 -3.71 4.98
C ARG A 129 28.09 -2.61 5.94
N GLY A 130 29.40 -2.38 6.06
CA GLY A 130 29.95 -1.30 6.88
C GLY A 130 30.13 -1.62 8.37
N PHE A 131 29.91 -2.86 8.83
CA PHE A 131 30.08 -3.21 10.25
C PHE A 131 31.55 -3.17 10.71
N ALA A 132 31.82 -2.63 11.90
CA ALA A 132 33.14 -2.67 12.51
C ALA A 132 33.50 -4.09 12.99
N PHE A 133 34.80 -4.41 13.10
CA PHE A 133 35.25 -5.76 13.50
C PHE A 133 34.67 -6.22 14.85
N GLN A 134 34.54 -5.31 15.82
CA GLN A 134 33.91 -5.59 17.11
C GLN A 134 32.42 -5.96 16.97
N GLN A 135 31.69 -5.29 16.06
CA GLN A 135 30.28 -5.62 15.78
C GLN A 135 30.15 -6.98 15.09
N ILE A 136 31.04 -7.26 14.13
CA ILE A 136 31.10 -8.56 13.43
C ILE A 136 31.41 -9.69 14.41
N ALA A 137 32.36 -9.46 15.32
CA ALA A 137 32.71 -10.38 16.39
C ALA A 137 31.48 -10.73 17.25
N GLY A 138 30.69 -9.72 17.64
CA GLY A 138 29.43 -9.94 18.35
C GLY A 138 28.38 -10.70 17.53
N LEU A 139 28.17 -10.33 16.27
CA LEU A 139 27.17 -10.95 15.39
C LEU A 139 27.46 -12.41 15.06
N LEU A 140 28.74 -12.76 14.89
CA LEU A 140 29.18 -14.11 14.54
C LEU A 140 29.62 -14.94 15.76
N ASN A 141 29.53 -14.37 16.97
CA ASN A 141 30.01 -14.97 18.21
C ASN A 141 31.48 -15.45 18.13
N LYS A 142 32.36 -14.55 17.67
CA LYS A 142 33.81 -14.79 17.51
C LYS A 142 34.60 -13.71 18.24
N SER A 143 35.89 -13.97 18.50
CA SER A 143 36.77 -12.91 19.01
C SER A 143 37.07 -11.88 17.92
N GLU A 144 37.25 -10.61 18.29
CA GLU A 144 37.65 -9.56 17.34
C GLU A 144 38.99 -9.88 16.67
N ARG A 145 39.93 -10.48 17.40
CA ARG A 145 41.20 -10.96 16.85
C ARG A 145 40.96 -11.95 15.71
N THR A 146 40.09 -12.94 15.92
CA THR A 146 39.72 -13.92 14.89
C THR A 146 39.11 -13.25 13.66
N VAL A 147 38.20 -12.30 13.86
CA VAL A 147 37.56 -11.56 12.75
C VAL A 147 38.61 -10.77 11.96
N ARG A 148 39.54 -10.09 12.64
CA ARG A 148 40.61 -9.32 11.99
C ARG A 148 41.55 -10.24 11.19
N THR A 149 41.95 -11.38 11.74
CA THR A 149 42.78 -12.36 11.03
C THR A 149 42.06 -12.90 9.79
N GLN A 150 40.77 -13.22 9.89
CA GLN A 150 39.99 -13.68 8.74
C GLN A 150 39.77 -12.56 7.70
N ALA A 151 39.60 -11.31 8.13
CA ALA A 151 39.53 -10.16 7.21
C ALA A 151 40.83 -9.98 6.42
N ILE A 152 41.99 -10.13 7.06
CA ILE A 152 43.30 -10.11 6.37
C ILE A 152 43.38 -11.24 5.34
N SER A 153 42.94 -12.46 5.70
CA SER A 153 42.93 -13.58 4.74
C SER A 153 41.98 -13.33 3.56
N ILE A 154 40.83 -12.65 3.79
CA ILE A 154 39.93 -12.23 2.71
C ILE A 154 40.67 -11.27 1.76
N TYR A 155 41.33 -10.25 2.30
CA TYR A 155 42.09 -9.25 1.54
C TYR A 155 43.18 -9.89 0.68
N GLU A 156 43.97 -10.80 1.27
CA GLU A 156 44.99 -11.58 0.56
C GLU A 156 44.41 -12.44 -0.57
N LYS A 157 43.29 -13.13 -0.33
CA LYS A 157 42.62 -13.98 -1.33
C LYS A 157 41.96 -13.18 -2.45
N SER A 158 41.44 -11.99 -2.14
CA SER A 158 40.85 -11.10 -3.13
C SER A 158 41.88 -10.30 -3.93
N GLY A 159 43.14 -10.24 -3.46
CA GLY A 159 44.17 -9.37 -4.02
C GLY A 159 43.93 -7.88 -3.73
N LEU A 160 43.14 -7.55 -2.71
CA LEU A 160 42.77 -6.19 -2.32
C LEU A 160 43.42 -5.88 -0.98
N GLY A 161 44.08 -4.73 -0.83
CA GLY A 161 44.94 -4.42 0.31
C GLY A 161 44.21 -3.89 1.54
N SER A 162 42.95 -3.45 1.38
CA SER A 162 42.23 -2.77 2.45
C SER A 162 40.73 -3.03 2.43
N ARG A 163 40.08 -2.69 3.55
CA ARG A 163 38.62 -2.69 3.65
C ARG A 163 37.97 -1.77 2.63
N SER A 164 38.58 -0.61 2.40
CA SER A 164 38.07 0.39 1.46
C SER A 164 38.17 -0.10 0.02
N GLU A 165 39.28 -0.74 -0.35
CA GLU A 165 39.44 -1.38 -1.67
C GLU A 165 38.47 -2.55 -1.84
N PHE A 166 38.31 -3.38 -0.81
CA PHE A 166 37.33 -4.47 -0.82
C PHE A 166 35.90 -3.97 -1.05
N ALA A 167 35.48 -2.92 -0.34
CA ALA A 167 34.17 -2.31 -0.57
C ALA A 167 34.08 -1.60 -1.93
N GLY A 168 35.14 -0.91 -2.34
CA GLY A 168 35.23 -0.19 -3.61
C GLY A 168 35.04 -1.11 -4.82
N PHE A 169 35.67 -2.30 -4.80
CA PHE A 169 35.50 -3.30 -5.85
C PHE A 169 34.03 -3.66 -6.14
N PHE A 170 33.23 -3.84 -5.08
CA PHE A 170 31.80 -4.16 -5.24
C PHE A 170 30.92 -2.94 -5.53
N MET A 171 31.40 -1.73 -5.21
CA MET A 171 30.72 -0.49 -5.58
C MET A 171 30.94 -0.16 -7.05
N GLU A 172 32.13 -0.40 -7.59
CA GLU A 172 32.43 -0.25 -9.02
C GLU A 172 31.55 -1.20 -9.84
N ALA A 173 31.47 -2.47 -9.45
CA ALA A 173 30.56 -3.44 -10.07
C ALA A 173 29.08 -3.04 -9.96
N LEU A 174 28.68 -2.25 -8.96
CA LEU A 174 27.31 -1.74 -8.84
C LEU A 174 27.06 -0.59 -9.83
N PHE A 175 28.04 0.29 -10.02
CA PHE A 175 27.93 1.41 -10.96
C PHE A 175 27.98 0.95 -12.42
N GLU A 176 28.81 -0.05 -12.75
CA GLU A 176 28.84 -0.65 -14.09
C GLU A 176 27.49 -1.30 -14.47
N MET A 177 26.74 -1.84 -13.50
CA MET A 177 25.39 -2.38 -13.74
C MET A 177 24.34 -1.30 -14.03
N GLU A 178 24.53 -0.06 -13.54
CA GLU A 178 23.59 1.06 -13.74
C GLU A 178 23.73 1.64 -15.15
N ASP A 179 24.95 1.67 -15.68
CA ASP A 179 25.25 2.23 -17.01
C ASP A 179 24.70 1.37 -18.16
N GLU A 180 24.64 0.05 -18.01
CA GLU A 180 24.08 -0.86 -19.04
C GLU A 180 22.56 -0.76 -19.16
N GLU A 181 21.82 -0.54 -18.06
CA GLU A 181 20.35 -0.46 -18.08
C GLU A 181 19.86 0.89 -18.65
N SER A 182 20.63 1.98 -18.49
CA SER A 182 20.29 3.30 -19.04
C SER A 182 20.49 3.43 -20.56
N PHE A 183 21.18 2.46 -21.19
CA PHE A 183 21.43 2.47 -22.63
C PHE A 183 20.30 1.80 -23.45
N PHE A 184 19.35 1.14 -22.78
CA PHE A 184 18.23 0.43 -23.40
C PHE A 184 16.86 1.14 -23.27
N ASP A 185 16.82 2.34 -22.68
CA ASP A 185 15.67 3.27 -22.70
C ASP A 185 15.98 4.49 -23.59
#